data_AF-A0A7Y9X419-F1
#
_entry.id   AF-A0A7Y9X419-F1
#
_cell.length_a   1.000
_cell.length_b   1.000
_cell.length_c   1.000
_cell.angle_alpha   90.00
_cell.angle_beta   90.00
_cell.angle_gamma   90.00
#
_symmetry.space_group_name_H-M   'P 1'
#
loop_
_entity.id
_entity.type
_entity.pdbx_description
1 polymer ?
#
loop_
_entity_poly.entity_id
_entity_poly.type
_entity_poly.pdbx_seq_one_letter_code
_entity_poly.pdbx_strand_id
1 'polypeptide(L)'
;MNRSIRRGMLAAAATGLLATSLGVAVSGSATAAPGGTALRACKISTLPYPADTYRADANAVDPTGRYVAGTALRRGEIDNQYLLLFWDGQRVTEVEVPPMAEPVDVNADGVVIGNGSAPGTGIGQPWIYRDGKLEQLPVLPSTGIFVSAINDAGDIVGYGSDIVDGEYVGLRWPAARPGTVEVLDAPVNAQPSGITDNGTIVGSAGPFGDWNGWVRRSNGRIDALTVPGAGSTTVTAAAGRWAIGQVWLDDTGSTRVRWDLRNGSYTLLDPEMPALNDVNAKGVVVGDDRVARGTTSRVLPGGGEGVGVGARSISDTGTIVGFRNVLADRVTPVRWTGC
;
A
#
# COMPACT_ATOMS: atom_id res chain seq x y z
N MET A 1 -68.89 -11.92 -31.55
CA MET A 1 -68.33 -10.61 -31.13
C MET A 1 -66.83 -10.62 -31.47
N ASN A 2 -66.42 -10.30 -32.71
CA ASN A 2 -66.04 -8.95 -33.20
C ASN A 2 -65.04 -8.25 -32.25
N ARG A 3 -63.80 -7.91 -32.61
CA ARG A 3 -63.24 -7.42 -33.89
C ARG A 3 -61.71 -7.65 -34.01
N SER A 4 -61.28 -7.86 -35.26
CA SER A 4 -59.93 -7.68 -35.81
C SER A 4 -59.47 -6.21 -35.87
N ILE A 5 -58.17 -5.98 -36.13
CA ILE A 5 -57.53 -5.08 -37.16
C ILE A 5 -56.08 -4.79 -36.68
N ARG A 6 -54.99 -5.28 -37.30
CA ARG A 6 -54.27 -4.96 -38.57
C ARG A 6 -53.64 -3.56 -38.70
N ARG A 7 -52.30 -3.60 -38.93
CA ARG A 7 -51.44 -2.83 -39.86
C ARG A 7 -50.98 -1.41 -39.50
N GLY A 8 -49.70 -1.15 -39.83
CA GLY A 8 -49.22 0.17 -40.24
C GLY A 8 -47.71 0.36 -40.18
N MET A 9 -46.96 -0.12 -41.18
CA MET A 9 -45.66 0.46 -41.55
C MET A 9 -45.90 1.82 -42.21
N LEU A 10 -45.13 2.85 -41.85
CA LEU A 10 -44.92 4.03 -42.68
C LEU A 10 -43.47 4.49 -42.57
N ALA A 11 -42.76 4.34 -43.69
CA ALA A 11 -41.54 5.07 -44.00
C ALA A 11 -41.92 6.52 -44.36
N ALA A 12 -41.10 7.48 -43.94
CA ALA A 12 -41.14 8.84 -44.47
C ALA A 12 -39.73 9.20 -44.93
N ALA A 13 -39.58 9.26 -46.26
CA ALA A 13 -38.48 9.89 -46.95
C ALA A 13 -38.63 11.41 -46.86
N ALA A 14 -37.54 12.13 -46.60
CA ALA A 14 -37.46 13.57 -46.79
C ALA A 14 -36.39 13.86 -47.83
N THR A 15 -36.83 14.25 -49.02
CA THR A 15 -36.00 14.63 -50.16
C THR A 15 -35.95 16.15 -50.26
N GLY A 16 -34.73 16.70 -50.22
CA GLY A 16 -34.27 17.77 -51.11
C GLY A 16 -34.65 19.23 -50.81
N LEU A 17 -33.61 20.06 -50.62
CA LEU A 17 -33.45 21.28 -51.41
C LEU A 17 -31.96 21.66 -51.49
N LEU A 18 -31.45 21.59 -52.72
CA LEU A 18 -30.13 22.08 -53.13
C LEU A 18 -30.12 23.60 -53.12
N ALA A 19 -29.26 24.21 -52.30
CA ALA A 19 -28.85 25.59 -52.44
C ALA A 19 -27.38 25.61 -52.87
N THR A 20 -27.14 25.96 -54.13
CA THR A 20 -25.82 26.26 -54.67
C THR A 20 -25.36 27.63 -54.17
N SER A 21 -24.42 27.64 -53.21
CA SER A 21 -23.64 28.83 -52.87
C SER A 21 -22.16 28.56 -53.14
N LEU A 22 -21.63 29.21 -54.18
CA LEU A 22 -20.19 29.37 -54.42
C LEU A 22 -19.58 30.14 -53.24
N GLY A 23 -18.88 29.43 -52.36
CA GLY A 23 -18.18 29.99 -51.21
C GLY A 23 -16.70 29.63 -51.27
N VAL A 24 -15.87 30.67 -51.36
CA VAL A 24 -14.40 30.65 -51.39
C VAL A 24 -13.83 29.71 -50.33
N ALA A 25 -12.88 28.84 -50.73
CA ALA A 25 -12.08 28.05 -49.82
C ALA A 25 -11.21 28.99 -48.96
N VAL A 26 -11.73 29.38 -47.80
CA VAL A 26 -10.91 29.95 -46.74
C VAL A 26 -10.21 28.78 -46.08
N SER A 27 -8.90 28.72 -46.20
CA SER A 27 -8.01 27.81 -45.47
C SER A 27 -8.23 28.03 -43.97
N GLY A 28 -9.19 27.30 -43.40
CA GLY A 28 -9.36 27.23 -41.96
C GLY A 28 -8.14 26.51 -41.41
N SER A 29 -7.24 27.25 -40.77
CA SER A 29 -6.19 26.69 -39.94
C SER A 29 -6.86 25.76 -38.93
N ALA A 30 -6.69 24.45 -39.13
CA ALA A 30 -7.12 23.44 -38.16
C ALA A 30 -6.45 23.80 -36.83
N THR A 31 -7.25 24.34 -35.91
CA THR A 31 -6.80 24.62 -34.56
C THR A 31 -6.64 23.26 -33.91
N ALA A 32 -5.40 22.78 -33.85
CA ALA A 32 -5.07 21.57 -33.13
C ALA A 32 -5.59 21.71 -31.69
N ALA A 33 -6.47 20.80 -31.28
CA ALA A 33 -6.90 20.72 -29.89
C ALA A 33 -5.66 20.58 -29.00
N PRO A 34 -5.52 21.34 -27.90
CA PRO A 34 -4.48 21.11 -26.90
C PRO A 34 -4.93 19.89 -26.07
N GLY A 35 -4.79 18.71 -26.64
CA GLY A 35 -5.22 17.44 -26.06
C GLY A 35 -4.08 16.44 -25.91
N GLY A 36 -2.84 16.91 -25.82
CA GLY A 36 -1.72 16.10 -25.38
C GLY A 36 -1.50 16.37 -23.90
N THR A 37 -2.07 15.53 -23.02
CA THR A 37 -1.56 15.42 -21.65
C THR A 37 -0.11 14.99 -21.80
N ALA A 38 0.82 15.94 -21.76
CA ALA A 38 2.25 15.63 -21.76
C ALA A 38 2.47 14.60 -20.66
N LEU A 39 3.00 13.43 -21.04
CA LEU A 39 3.39 12.40 -20.09
C LEU A 39 4.29 13.07 -19.07
N ARG A 40 3.79 13.29 -17.85
CA ARG A 40 4.59 13.90 -16.80
C ARG A 40 5.68 12.89 -16.49
N ALA A 41 6.93 13.34 -16.61
CA ALA A 41 8.06 12.51 -16.20
C ALA A 41 7.94 12.24 -14.70
N CYS A 42 8.14 10.98 -14.31
CA CYS A 42 8.27 10.58 -12.91
C CYS A 42 9.44 11.38 -12.31
N LYS A 43 9.17 12.13 -11.24
CA LYS A 43 10.12 13.04 -10.60
C LYS A 43 10.43 12.56 -9.19
N ILE A 44 11.72 12.48 -8.87
CA ILE A 44 12.22 12.25 -7.51
C ILE A 44 12.52 13.59 -6.81
N SER A 45 12.22 13.66 -5.51
CA SER A 45 12.59 14.76 -4.63
C SER A 45 12.92 14.26 -3.23
N THR A 46 13.91 14.86 -2.58
CA THR A 46 14.26 14.56 -1.17
C THR A 46 13.22 15.17 -0.22
N LEU A 47 12.77 14.41 0.76
CA LEU A 47 11.93 14.91 1.85
C LEU A 47 12.80 15.66 2.87
N PRO A 48 12.32 16.72 3.54
CA PRO A 48 13.09 17.41 4.59
C PRO A 48 13.45 16.46 5.73
N TYR A 49 14.69 16.49 6.21
CA TYR A 49 15.17 15.61 7.29
C TYR A 49 16.34 16.26 8.03
N PRO A 50 16.68 15.83 9.25
CA PRO A 50 17.68 16.49 10.08
C PRO A 50 19.08 16.36 9.47
N ALA A 51 19.80 17.47 9.34
CA ALA A 51 21.07 17.52 8.61
C ALA A 51 22.22 16.75 9.29
N ASP A 52 22.10 16.49 10.60
CA ASP A 52 23.02 15.72 11.43
C ASP A 52 22.80 14.20 11.33
N THR A 53 21.79 13.75 10.58
CA THR A 53 21.54 12.32 10.33
C THR A 53 22.34 11.80 9.14
N TYR A 54 22.88 10.59 9.29
CA TYR A 54 23.60 9.90 8.20
C TYR A 54 22.72 8.90 7.46
N ARG A 55 21.59 8.52 8.06
CA ARG A 55 20.55 7.67 7.46
C ARG A 55 19.19 8.22 7.79
N ALA A 56 18.35 8.39 6.78
CA ALA A 56 16.93 8.69 6.94
C ALA A 56 16.13 8.00 5.81
N ASP A 57 15.02 7.37 6.16
CA ASP A 57 14.15 6.58 5.28
C ASP A 57 12.69 7.04 5.43
N ALA A 58 11.91 6.93 4.36
CA ALA A 58 10.48 7.18 4.36
C ALA A 58 9.76 5.85 4.15
N ASN A 59 9.12 5.35 5.20
CA ASN A 59 8.65 3.98 5.30
C ASN A 59 7.18 3.83 4.86
N ALA A 60 6.31 4.77 5.23
CA ALA A 60 4.87 4.70 4.95
C ALA A 60 4.32 6.04 4.46
N VAL A 61 3.31 6.03 3.59
CA VAL A 61 2.59 7.22 3.12
C VAL A 61 1.09 7.00 3.12
N ASP A 62 0.33 8.01 3.53
CA ASP A 62 -1.12 7.90 3.60
C ASP A 62 -1.77 7.91 2.21
N PRO A 63 -3.05 7.50 2.07
CA PRO A 63 -3.74 7.48 0.79
C PRO A 63 -3.74 8.83 0.04
N THR A 64 -3.69 9.96 0.75
CA THR A 64 -3.65 11.28 0.12
C THR A 64 -2.26 11.69 -0.36
N GLY A 65 -1.19 11.09 0.18
CA GLY A 65 0.20 11.47 -0.10
C GLY A 65 0.70 12.67 0.72
N ARG A 66 -0.07 13.11 1.71
CA ARG A 66 0.23 14.26 2.57
C ARG A 66 1.11 13.86 3.75
N TYR A 67 0.71 12.83 4.47
CA TYR A 67 1.37 12.31 5.65
C TYR A 67 2.34 11.21 5.26
N VAL A 68 3.56 11.29 5.80
CA VAL A 68 4.58 10.25 5.63
C VAL A 68 5.13 9.94 7.01
N ALA A 69 5.47 8.68 7.25
CA ALA A 69 6.20 8.25 8.44
C ALA A 69 7.48 7.54 8.04
N GLY A 70 8.51 7.69 8.85
CA GLY A 70 9.81 7.09 8.57
C GLY A 70 10.77 7.15 9.75
N THR A 71 12.03 6.87 9.48
CA THR A 71 13.07 6.71 10.49
C THR A 71 14.31 7.51 10.14
N ALA A 72 15.09 7.87 11.16
CA ALA A 72 16.43 8.40 10.97
C ALA A 72 17.41 7.93 12.06
N LEU A 73 18.69 7.94 11.69
CA LEU A 73 19.82 7.69 12.58
C LEU A 73 20.80 8.87 12.50
N ARG A 74 21.18 9.37 13.67
CA ARG A 74 22.33 10.26 13.84
C ARG A 74 23.30 9.66 14.85
N ARG A 75 24.58 10.04 14.73
CA ARG A 75 25.61 9.60 15.65
C ARG A 75 25.42 10.31 16.99
N GLY A 76 25.20 9.56 18.07
CA GLY A 76 25.30 10.10 19.42
C GLY A 76 26.73 10.01 19.95
N GLU A 77 26.93 10.46 21.19
CA GLU A 77 28.24 10.46 21.85
C GLU A 77 28.76 9.05 22.16
N ILE A 78 27.85 8.12 22.45
CA ILE A 78 28.16 6.73 22.83
C ILE A 78 27.59 5.77 21.78
N ASP A 79 26.29 5.89 21.50
CA ASP A 79 25.55 5.05 20.56
C ASP A 79 24.80 5.90 19.52
N ASN A 80 24.26 5.24 18.49
CA ASN A 80 23.37 5.91 17.54
C ASN A 80 22.06 6.33 18.23
N GLN A 81 21.60 7.55 17.92
CA GLN A 81 20.27 8.00 18.31
C GLN A 81 19.26 7.65 17.21
N TYR A 82 18.16 7.03 17.62
CA TYR A 82 17.08 6.59 16.75
C TYR A 82 15.95 7.61 16.79
N LEU A 83 15.51 8.03 15.61
CA LEU A 83 14.45 9.01 15.44
C LEU A 83 13.31 8.41 14.62
N LEU A 84 12.08 8.66 15.05
CA LEU A 84 10.92 8.61 14.17
C LEU A 84 10.77 9.97 13.50
N LEU A 85 10.46 9.94 12.20
CA LEU A 85 10.19 11.11 11.39
C LEU A 85 8.73 11.09 10.94
N PHE A 86 7.98 12.14 11.28
CA PHE A 86 6.60 12.32 10.86
C PHE A 86 6.46 13.57 10.01
N TRP A 87 6.13 13.39 8.73
CA TRP A 87 5.93 14.50 7.80
C TRP A 87 4.46 14.85 7.67
N ASP A 88 4.15 16.15 7.73
CA ASP A 88 2.93 16.77 7.23
C ASP A 88 3.33 17.72 6.08
N GLY A 89 3.23 17.23 4.85
CA GLY A 89 3.69 17.95 3.66
C GLY A 89 5.22 18.16 3.67
N GLN A 90 5.67 19.38 3.97
CA GLN A 90 7.11 19.71 4.07
C GLN A 90 7.58 19.92 5.51
N ARG A 91 6.66 19.87 6.48
CA ARG A 91 7.02 19.98 7.89
C ARG A 91 7.36 18.59 8.42
N VAL A 92 8.54 18.42 9.00
CA VAL A 92 8.95 17.20 9.69
C VAL A 92 8.88 17.41 11.19
N THR A 93 8.33 16.44 11.91
CA THR A 93 8.41 16.31 13.36
C THR A 93 9.33 15.15 13.68
N GLU A 94 10.26 15.38 14.60
CA GLU A 94 11.25 14.40 15.04
C GLU A 94 10.87 13.91 16.44
N VAL A 95 10.87 12.60 16.63
CA VAL A 95 10.64 11.99 17.94
C VAL A 95 11.79 11.02 18.23
N GLU A 96 12.58 11.34 19.25
CA GLU A 96 13.62 10.42 19.72
C GLU A 96 12.97 9.24 20.43
N VAL A 97 13.44 8.04 20.09
CA VAL A 97 12.88 6.77 20.56
C VAL A 97 14.01 5.81 20.93
N PRO A 98 13.74 4.82 21.79
CA PRO A 98 14.64 3.68 21.96
C PRO A 98 14.93 2.98 20.63
N PRO A 99 16.04 2.22 20.53
CA PRO A 99 16.29 1.37 19.37
C PRO A 99 15.09 0.44 19.09
N MET A 100 14.96 0.04 17.82
CA MET A 100 13.92 -0.89 17.30
C MET A 100 12.51 -0.31 17.13
N ALA A 101 12.25 0.95 17.48
CA ALA A 101 10.98 1.58 17.12
C ALA A 101 10.98 1.96 15.62
N GLU A 102 9.99 1.44 14.88
CA GLU A 102 9.83 1.71 13.45
C GLU A 102 8.34 1.94 13.09
N PRO A 103 8.03 2.92 12.23
CA PRO A 103 6.68 3.12 11.75
C PRO A 103 6.36 2.04 10.72
N VAL A 104 5.12 1.55 10.78
CA VAL A 104 4.60 0.52 9.89
C VAL A 104 3.69 1.13 8.84
N ASP A 105 2.74 1.98 9.26
CA ASP A 105 1.69 2.50 8.38
C ASP A 105 1.13 3.83 8.89
N VAL A 106 0.46 4.59 8.02
CA VAL A 106 -0.14 5.90 8.31
C VAL A 106 -1.46 6.10 7.56
N ASN A 107 -2.52 6.52 8.26
CA ASN A 107 -3.83 6.75 7.65
C ASN A 107 -4.05 8.21 7.19
N ALA A 108 -5.16 8.49 6.51
CA ALA A 108 -5.48 9.82 5.99
C ALA A 108 -5.65 10.93 7.04
N ASP A 109 -5.82 10.57 8.33
CA ASP A 109 -5.87 11.52 9.45
C ASP A 109 -4.47 11.83 10.04
N GLY A 110 -3.41 11.24 9.48
CA GLY A 110 -2.04 11.40 9.97
C GLY A 110 -1.75 10.58 11.23
N VAL A 111 -2.58 9.59 11.55
CA VAL A 111 -2.33 8.62 12.63
C VAL A 111 -1.31 7.62 12.13
N VAL A 112 -0.18 7.52 12.83
CA VAL A 112 0.89 6.57 12.50
C VAL A 112 0.85 5.41 13.49
N ILE A 113 1.03 4.19 12.99
CA ILE A 113 1.25 3.02 13.83
C ILE A 113 2.66 2.49 13.62
N GLY A 114 3.17 1.77 14.60
CA GLY A 114 4.46 1.13 14.45
C GLY A 114 4.73 0.04 15.46
N ASN A 115 5.85 -0.63 15.26
CA ASN A 115 6.36 -1.67 16.12
C ASN A 115 7.57 -1.15 16.90
N GLY A 116 7.80 -1.72 18.07
CA GLY A 116 8.95 -1.42 18.91
C GLY A 116 9.11 -2.48 19.98
N SER A 117 9.85 -2.14 21.04
CA SER A 117 10.06 -3.04 22.17
C SER A 117 9.52 -2.42 23.44
N ALA A 118 8.88 -3.24 24.27
CA ALA A 118 8.49 -2.88 25.62
C ALA A 118 9.74 -2.48 26.43
N PRO A 119 9.71 -1.33 27.17
CA PRO A 119 10.84 -0.86 27.94
C PRO A 119 11.36 -1.92 28.92
N GLY A 120 12.64 -2.25 28.81
CA GLY A 120 13.34 -3.16 29.74
C GLY A 120 13.07 -4.65 29.54
N THR A 121 12.25 -5.07 28.58
CA THR A 121 11.97 -6.50 28.34
C THR A 121 12.43 -7.01 26.98
N GLY A 122 12.51 -6.14 25.97
CA GLY A 122 12.81 -6.52 24.59
C GLY A 122 11.66 -7.26 23.88
N ILE A 123 10.50 -7.38 24.53
CA ILE A 123 9.29 -8.00 23.96
C ILE A 123 8.67 -7.03 22.97
N GLY A 124 8.27 -7.53 21.78
CA GLY A 124 7.62 -6.72 20.75
C GLY A 124 6.34 -6.05 21.28
N GLN A 125 6.28 -4.73 21.19
CA GLN A 125 5.13 -3.94 21.63
C GLN A 125 4.76 -2.86 20.59
N PRO A 126 3.51 -2.83 20.11
CA PRO A 126 3.09 -1.86 19.12
C PRO A 126 2.72 -0.52 19.75
N TRP A 127 2.92 0.55 19.00
CA TRP A 127 2.64 1.91 19.40
C TRP A 127 1.79 2.64 18.35
N ILE A 128 1.15 3.71 18.78
CA ILE A 128 0.39 4.64 17.97
C ILE A 128 0.89 6.06 18.21
N TYR A 129 1.02 6.83 17.14
CA TYR A 129 1.27 8.27 17.18
C TYR A 129 0.06 9.02 16.65
N ARG A 130 -0.50 9.89 17.48
CA ARG A 130 -1.65 10.73 17.17
C ARG A 130 -1.57 12.03 17.97
N ASP A 131 -1.95 13.15 17.35
CA ASP A 131 -2.02 14.46 18.02
C ASP A 131 -0.73 14.87 18.75
N GLY A 132 0.42 14.53 18.18
CA GLY A 132 1.72 14.87 18.78
C GLY A 132 2.20 13.92 19.88
N LYS A 133 1.46 12.84 20.17
CA LYS A 133 1.76 11.91 21.26
C LYS A 133 2.03 10.51 20.73
N LEU A 134 3.09 9.90 21.26
CA LEU A 134 3.43 8.49 21.05
C LEU A 134 2.92 7.69 22.26
N GLU A 135 2.05 6.73 22.04
CA GLU A 135 1.44 5.91 23.09
C GLU A 135 1.54 4.42 22.73
N GLN A 136 1.69 3.56 23.73
CA GLN A 136 1.67 2.12 23.53
C GLN A 136 0.23 1.65 23.31
N LEU A 137 0.02 0.74 22.37
CA LEU A 137 -1.27 0.10 22.17
C LEU A 137 -1.52 -0.97 23.25
N PRO A 138 -2.79 -1.24 23.61
CA PRO A 138 -3.13 -2.33 24.52
C PRO A 138 -2.70 -3.67 23.91
N VAL A 139 -2.16 -4.56 24.74
CA VAL A 139 -1.66 -5.88 24.35
C VAL A 139 -2.31 -6.97 25.19
N LEU A 140 -2.44 -8.15 24.60
CA LEU A 140 -2.75 -9.39 25.34
C LEU A 140 -1.45 -9.99 25.90
N PRO A 141 -1.50 -10.83 26.96
CA PRO A 141 -0.36 -11.62 27.37
C PRO A 141 0.20 -12.43 26.19
N SER A 142 1.47 -12.22 25.86
CA SER A 142 2.15 -12.77 24.67
C SER A 142 3.67 -12.67 24.82
N THR A 143 4.41 -13.31 23.92
CA THR A 143 5.87 -13.14 23.78
C THR A 143 6.24 -12.03 22.79
N GLY A 144 5.25 -11.42 22.14
CA GLY A 144 5.40 -10.29 21.23
C GLY A 144 4.11 -9.99 20.50
N ILE A 145 3.80 -8.71 20.30
CA ILE A 145 2.69 -8.25 19.47
C ILE A 145 3.20 -7.24 18.45
N PHE A 146 2.70 -7.38 17.22
CA PHE A 146 3.08 -6.56 16.08
C PHE A 146 1.85 -6.07 15.35
N VAL A 147 1.84 -4.80 14.95
CA VAL A 147 0.86 -4.23 14.03
C VAL A 147 1.37 -4.30 12.60
N SER A 148 0.44 -4.31 11.64
CA SER A 148 0.75 -4.50 10.22
C SER A 148 0.08 -3.49 9.30
N ALA A 149 -1.11 -2.96 9.64
CA ALA A 149 -1.80 -1.97 8.82
C ALA A 149 -2.87 -1.20 9.60
N ILE A 150 -3.17 0.02 9.16
CA ILE A 150 -4.28 0.87 9.64
C ILE A 150 -5.13 1.35 8.47
N ASN A 151 -6.46 1.35 8.61
CA ASN A 151 -7.35 1.95 7.59
C ASN A 151 -7.74 3.40 7.91
N ASP A 152 -8.44 4.06 6.99
CA ASP A 152 -8.89 5.45 7.18
C ASP A 152 -9.87 5.62 8.34
N ALA A 153 -10.59 4.58 8.75
CA ALA A 153 -11.44 4.63 9.95
C ALA A 153 -10.62 4.56 11.26
N GLY A 154 -9.32 4.25 11.17
CA GLY A 154 -8.41 4.06 12.29
C GLY A 154 -8.42 2.67 12.90
N ASP A 155 -9.05 1.69 12.24
CA ASP A 155 -8.95 0.28 12.66
C ASP A 155 -7.56 -0.25 12.32
N ILE A 156 -6.93 -0.89 13.29
CA ILE A 156 -5.58 -1.45 13.15
C ILE A 156 -5.67 -2.97 13.19
N VAL A 157 -4.86 -3.64 12.38
CA VAL A 157 -4.68 -5.10 12.41
C VAL A 157 -3.22 -5.47 12.62
N GLY A 158 -3.02 -6.68 13.11
CA GLY A 158 -1.70 -7.24 13.39
C GLY A 158 -1.80 -8.64 13.94
N TYR A 159 -0.76 -9.10 14.61
CA TYR A 159 -0.71 -10.45 15.19
C TYR A 159 0.13 -10.47 16.47
N GLY A 160 -0.08 -11.49 17.30
CA GLY A 160 0.78 -11.79 18.44
C GLY A 160 1.26 -13.24 18.43
N SER A 161 2.41 -13.49 19.05
CA SER A 161 2.97 -14.83 19.26
C SER A 161 2.72 -15.32 20.69
N ASP A 162 2.47 -16.61 20.84
CA ASP A 162 2.29 -17.28 22.15
C ASP A 162 1.18 -16.64 23.01
N ILE A 163 0.16 -16.07 22.37
CA ILE A 163 -1.13 -15.78 23.02
C ILE A 163 -1.87 -17.11 23.27
N VAL A 164 -1.72 -18.03 22.31
CA VAL A 164 -1.98 -19.46 22.42
C VAL A 164 -0.61 -20.14 22.20
N ASP A 165 -0.24 -21.07 23.08
CA ASP A 165 1.10 -21.67 23.10
C ASP A 165 1.51 -22.22 21.72
N GLY A 166 2.60 -21.66 21.17
CA GLY A 166 3.16 -22.10 19.88
C GLY A 166 2.40 -21.63 18.64
N GLU A 167 1.43 -20.72 18.79
CA GLU A 167 0.63 -20.20 17.69
C GLU A 167 0.78 -18.69 17.49
N TYR A 168 0.56 -18.27 16.24
CA TYR A 168 0.29 -16.88 15.92
C TYR A 168 -1.21 -16.62 15.96
N VAL A 169 -1.60 -15.51 16.58
CA VAL A 169 -3.01 -15.11 16.70
C VAL A 169 -3.20 -13.77 16.03
N GLY A 170 -4.12 -13.69 15.07
CA GLY A 170 -4.51 -12.45 14.41
C GLY A 170 -5.24 -11.53 15.39
N LEU A 171 -4.94 -10.24 15.34
CA LEU A 171 -5.45 -9.23 16.27
C LEU A 171 -6.05 -8.04 15.54
N ARG A 172 -6.99 -7.37 16.21
CA ARG A 172 -7.56 -6.09 15.79
C ARG A 172 -7.64 -5.11 16.94
N TRP A 173 -7.29 -3.85 16.68
CA TRP A 173 -7.59 -2.71 17.55
C TRP A 173 -8.69 -1.88 16.88
N PRO A 174 -9.94 -1.97 17.36
CA PRO A 174 -11.06 -1.28 16.75
C PRO A 174 -11.05 0.21 17.09
N ALA A 175 -11.14 1.08 16.09
CA ALA A 175 -11.17 2.53 16.27
C ALA A 175 -12.34 2.99 17.15
N ALA A 176 -13.48 2.30 17.04
CA ALA A 176 -14.69 2.58 17.80
C ALA A 176 -14.56 2.27 19.30
N ARG A 177 -13.53 1.53 19.72
CA ARG A 177 -13.24 1.22 21.13
C ARG A 177 -11.74 1.38 21.42
N PRO A 178 -11.25 2.62 21.51
CA PRO A 178 -9.86 2.89 21.86
C PRO A 178 -9.47 2.22 23.18
N GLY A 179 -8.21 1.78 23.28
CA GLY A 179 -7.73 1.07 24.47
C GLY A 179 -8.16 -0.39 24.58
N THR A 180 -8.74 -0.97 23.51
CA THR A 180 -9.03 -2.40 23.43
C THR A 180 -8.26 -3.09 22.31
N VAL A 181 -7.99 -4.38 22.50
CA VAL A 181 -7.44 -5.31 21.49
C VAL A 181 -8.28 -6.57 21.52
N GLU A 182 -8.53 -7.12 20.33
CA GLU A 182 -9.41 -8.28 20.15
C GLU A 182 -8.71 -9.36 19.34
N VAL A 183 -8.95 -10.62 19.70
CA VAL A 183 -8.61 -11.75 18.85
C VAL A 183 -9.52 -11.74 17.63
N LEU A 184 -8.91 -11.77 16.45
CA LEU A 184 -9.60 -11.83 15.20
C LEU A 184 -10.11 -13.25 14.95
N ASP A 185 -11.38 -13.38 14.59
CA ASP A 185 -11.92 -14.61 14.00
C ASP A 185 -11.30 -14.80 12.61
N ALA A 186 -10.22 -15.59 12.56
CA ALA A 186 -9.36 -15.82 11.41
C ALA A 186 -8.82 -17.26 11.44
N PRO A 187 -8.21 -17.76 10.35
CA PRO A 187 -7.59 -19.09 10.34
C PRO A 187 -6.53 -19.25 11.44
N VAL A 188 -6.27 -20.49 11.85
CA VAL A 188 -5.18 -20.81 12.81
C VAL A 188 -3.83 -20.31 12.26
N ASN A 189 -2.98 -19.76 13.12
CA ASN A 189 -1.72 -19.14 12.74
C ASN A 189 -1.87 -17.93 11.81
N ALA A 190 -3.01 -17.23 11.86
CA ALA A 190 -3.24 -16.04 11.04
C ALA A 190 -2.31 -14.87 11.41
N GLN A 191 -1.67 -14.33 10.38
CA GLN A 191 -0.91 -13.09 10.42
C GLN A 191 -1.52 -12.12 9.39
N PRO A 192 -2.43 -11.24 9.84
CA PRO A 192 -2.95 -10.15 9.02
C PRO A 192 -1.81 -9.29 8.50
N SER A 193 -1.85 -8.91 7.21
CA SER A 193 -0.86 -8.04 6.57
C SER A 193 -1.46 -6.78 5.97
N GLY A 194 -2.79 -6.69 5.86
CA GLY A 194 -3.46 -5.50 5.35
C GLY A 194 -4.91 -5.40 5.79
N ILE A 195 -5.40 -4.16 5.91
CA ILE A 195 -6.81 -3.84 6.10
C ILE A 195 -7.20 -2.73 5.12
N THR A 196 -8.34 -2.89 4.47
CA THR A 196 -8.89 -1.87 3.55
C THR A 196 -9.95 -1.01 4.25
N ASP A 197 -10.29 0.14 3.69
CA ASP A 197 -11.25 1.09 4.30
C ASP A 197 -12.67 0.53 4.47
N ASN A 198 -13.02 -0.52 3.72
CA ASN A 198 -14.30 -1.21 3.92
C ASN A 198 -14.27 -2.27 5.03
N GLY A 199 -13.13 -2.41 5.74
CA GLY A 199 -12.92 -3.39 6.80
C GLY A 199 -12.57 -4.80 6.32
N THR A 200 -12.27 -4.99 5.03
CA THR A 200 -11.72 -6.27 4.54
C THR A 200 -10.28 -6.40 4.99
N ILE A 201 -9.96 -7.51 5.64
CA ILE A 201 -8.64 -7.85 6.17
C ILE A 201 -8.05 -8.98 5.32
N VAL A 202 -6.76 -8.91 5.02
CA VAL A 202 -6.03 -9.98 4.34
C VAL A 202 -4.84 -10.41 5.17
N GLY A 203 -4.36 -11.62 4.93
CA GLY A 203 -3.16 -12.11 5.59
C GLY A 203 -2.70 -13.45 5.05
N SER A 204 -1.70 -14.00 5.73
CA SER A 204 -1.22 -15.37 5.53
C SER A 204 -1.51 -16.18 6.79
N ALA A 205 -1.67 -17.49 6.65
CA ALA A 205 -1.87 -18.41 7.78
C ALA A 205 -1.26 -19.78 7.49
N GLY A 206 -1.09 -20.60 8.51
CA GLY A 206 -0.56 -21.96 8.37
C GLY A 206 0.87 -22.12 8.89
N PRO A 207 1.43 -23.34 8.81
CA PRO A 207 2.76 -23.63 9.31
C PRO A 207 3.84 -23.02 8.41
N PHE A 208 5.03 -22.83 8.97
CA PHE A 208 6.17 -22.33 8.22
C PHE A 208 6.46 -23.20 6.98
N GLY A 209 6.50 -22.56 5.80
CA GLY A 209 6.76 -23.23 4.53
C GLY A 209 5.50 -23.67 3.76
N ASP A 210 4.33 -23.70 4.42
CA ASP A 210 3.04 -24.09 3.83
C ASP A 210 1.96 -23.04 4.19
N TRP A 211 2.25 -21.81 3.75
CA TRP A 211 1.40 -20.66 4.02
C TRP A 211 0.24 -20.61 3.06
N ASN A 212 -0.93 -20.24 3.57
CA ASN A 212 -2.14 -20.04 2.83
C ASN A 212 -2.56 -18.58 2.95
N GLY A 213 -2.78 -17.92 1.81
CA GLY A 213 -3.35 -16.59 1.77
C GLY A 213 -4.83 -16.63 2.13
N TRP A 214 -5.31 -15.65 2.87
CA TRP A 214 -6.72 -15.54 3.24
C TRP A 214 -7.21 -14.09 3.16
N VAL A 215 -8.52 -13.95 2.95
CA VAL A 215 -9.25 -12.68 3.04
C VAL A 215 -10.47 -12.86 3.92
N ARG A 216 -10.59 -12.00 4.94
CA ARG A 216 -11.77 -11.87 5.78
C ARG A 216 -12.55 -10.62 5.37
N ARG A 217 -13.75 -10.82 4.84
CA ARG A 217 -14.67 -9.74 4.46
C ARG A 217 -15.24 -9.06 5.71
N SER A 218 -15.77 -7.85 5.55
CA SER A 218 -16.38 -7.09 6.65
C SER A 218 -17.58 -7.79 7.30
N ASN A 219 -18.27 -8.69 6.58
CA ASN A 219 -19.33 -9.52 7.11
C ASN A 219 -18.84 -10.79 7.85
N GLY A 220 -17.52 -10.96 8.03
CA GLY A 220 -16.91 -12.09 8.71
C GLY A 220 -16.61 -13.29 7.83
N ARG A 221 -17.05 -13.32 6.56
CA ARG A 221 -16.74 -14.43 5.66
C ARG A 221 -15.25 -14.50 5.33
N ILE A 222 -14.66 -15.68 5.47
CA ILE A 222 -13.26 -15.96 5.14
C ILE A 222 -13.20 -16.74 3.82
N ASP A 223 -12.33 -16.29 2.91
CA ASP A 223 -11.98 -16.99 1.67
C ASP A 223 -10.48 -17.22 1.59
N ALA A 224 -10.06 -18.22 0.82
CA ALA A 224 -8.67 -18.36 0.41
C ALA A 224 -8.31 -17.29 -0.63
N LEU A 225 -7.12 -16.71 -0.48
CA LEU A 225 -6.41 -15.98 -1.53
C LEU A 225 -5.32 -16.89 -2.06
N THR A 226 -5.48 -17.37 -3.29
CA THR A 226 -4.56 -18.30 -3.94
C THR A 226 -4.66 -18.17 -5.46
N VAL A 227 -3.87 -18.95 -6.19
CA VAL A 227 -4.02 -19.16 -7.64
C VAL A 227 -4.05 -20.66 -7.95
N PRO A 228 -4.65 -21.11 -9.06
CA PRO A 228 -4.61 -22.51 -9.47
C PRO A 228 -3.17 -23.03 -9.55
N GLY A 229 -2.92 -24.16 -8.88
CA GLY A 229 -1.61 -24.81 -8.85
C GLY A 229 -0.60 -24.24 -7.84
N ALA A 230 -1.00 -23.28 -6.99
CA ALA A 230 -0.14 -22.83 -5.90
C ALA A 230 -0.11 -23.84 -4.75
N GLY A 231 1.09 -24.26 -4.37
CA GLY A 231 1.34 -25.05 -3.17
C GLY A 231 1.50 -24.18 -1.92
N SER A 232 1.84 -22.89 -2.08
CA SER A 232 1.96 -21.93 -0.97
C SER A 232 1.67 -20.51 -1.45
N THR A 233 1.08 -19.68 -0.59
CA THR A 233 0.73 -18.28 -0.85
C THR A 233 1.00 -17.41 0.36
N THR A 234 1.72 -16.31 0.16
CA THR A 234 1.87 -15.22 1.13
C THR A 234 1.23 -13.94 0.61
N VAL A 235 0.58 -13.21 1.51
CA VAL A 235 -0.05 -11.92 1.22
C VAL A 235 0.74 -10.80 1.90
N THR A 236 1.10 -9.78 1.13
CA THR A 236 2.00 -8.71 1.56
C THR A 236 1.26 -7.45 1.99
N ALA A 237 0.31 -6.97 1.20
CA ALA A 237 -0.38 -5.71 1.45
C ALA A 237 -1.77 -5.69 0.76
N ALA A 238 -2.65 -4.78 1.20
CA ALA A 238 -3.94 -4.55 0.56
C ALA A 238 -4.38 -3.09 0.66
N ALA A 239 -5.03 -2.60 -0.40
CA ALA A 239 -5.67 -1.30 -0.44
C ALA A 239 -6.87 -1.30 -1.40
N GLY A 240 -7.94 -0.62 -0.99
CA GLY A 240 -9.20 -0.56 -1.75
C GLY A 240 -9.77 -1.95 -2.06
N ARG A 241 -9.65 -2.38 -3.32
CA ARG A 241 -10.12 -3.70 -3.78
C ARG A 241 -8.98 -4.68 -4.09
N TRP A 242 -7.74 -4.30 -3.84
CA TRP A 242 -6.57 -5.04 -4.27
C TRP A 242 -5.83 -5.62 -3.09
N ALA A 243 -5.28 -6.81 -3.28
CA ALA A 243 -4.22 -7.35 -2.44
C ALA A 243 -3.06 -7.77 -3.33
N ILE A 244 -1.86 -7.79 -2.78
CA ILE A 244 -0.64 -8.26 -3.46
C ILE A 244 0.08 -9.29 -2.61
N GLY A 245 0.87 -10.14 -3.27
CA GLY A 245 1.63 -11.17 -2.58
C GLY A 245 2.33 -12.11 -3.54
N GLN A 246 2.86 -13.19 -2.99
CA GLN A 246 3.68 -14.16 -3.70
C GLN A 246 3.05 -15.54 -3.61
N VAL A 247 3.10 -16.29 -4.70
CA VAL A 247 2.62 -17.68 -4.75
C VAL A 247 3.76 -18.56 -5.25
N TRP A 248 3.88 -19.76 -4.68
CA TRP A 248 4.84 -20.78 -5.10
C TRP A 248 4.11 -21.86 -5.87
N LEU A 249 4.54 -22.05 -7.11
CA LEU A 249 4.04 -23.07 -8.03
C LEU A 249 5.10 -24.18 -8.09
N ASP A 250 4.69 -25.43 -7.86
CA ASP A 250 5.57 -26.59 -7.62
C ASP A 250 6.76 -26.67 -8.60
N ASP A 251 6.52 -26.46 -9.90
CA ASP A 251 7.53 -26.66 -10.95
C ASP A 251 8.12 -25.38 -11.56
N THR A 252 7.66 -24.18 -11.15
CA THR A 252 8.02 -22.92 -11.84
C THR A 252 8.60 -21.84 -10.93
N GLY A 253 8.76 -22.15 -9.63
CA GLY A 253 9.24 -21.20 -8.63
C GLY A 253 8.13 -20.28 -8.15
N SER A 254 8.51 -19.12 -7.62
CA SER A 254 7.57 -18.15 -7.08
C SER A 254 7.20 -17.07 -8.08
N THR A 255 5.92 -16.69 -8.12
CA THR A 255 5.44 -15.56 -8.92
C THR A 255 4.71 -14.53 -8.06
N ARG A 256 4.75 -13.28 -8.50
CA ARG A 256 4.16 -12.14 -7.81
C ARG A 256 2.77 -11.91 -8.38
N VAL A 257 1.78 -11.75 -7.49
CA VAL A 257 0.37 -11.74 -7.85
C VAL A 257 -0.30 -10.51 -7.27
N ARG A 258 -1.24 -9.95 -8.03
CA ARG A 258 -2.23 -8.99 -7.53
C ARG A 258 -3.62 -9.60 -7.65
N TRP A 259 -4.32 -9.73 -6.53
CA TRP A 259 -5.70 -10.22 -6.46
C TRP A 259 -6.71 -9.08 -6.45
N ASP A 260 -7.84 -9.29 -7.11
CA ASP A 260 -9.04 -8.48 -7.03
C ASP A 260 -9.98 -9.06 -5.96
N LEU A 261 -10.03 -8.41 -4.80
CA LEU A 261 -10.78 -8.86 -3.63
C LEU A 261 -12.29 -8.92 -3.85
N ARG A 262 -12.82 -8.33 -4.94
CA ARG A 262 -14.26 -8.39 -5.24
C ARG A 262 -14.69 -9.79 -5.68
N ASN A 263 -13.90 -10.41 -6.54
CA ASN A 263 -14.26 -11.64 -7.24
C ASN A 263 -13.21 -12.76 -7.13
N GLY A 264 -12.07 -12.51 -6.48
CA GLY A 264 -10.97 -13.48 -6.34
C GLY A 264 -10.13 -13.67 -7.61
N SER A 265 -10.39 -12.93 -8.69
CA SER A 265 -9.55 -12.97 -9.87
C SER A 265 -8.16 -12.40 -9.58
N TYR A 266 -7.17 -12.78 -10.38
CA TYR A 266 -5.78 -12.39 -10.15
C TYR A 266 -5.07 -11.99 -11.44
N THR A 267 -3.98 -11.25 -11.29
CA THR A 267 -3.06 -10.88 -12.37
C THR A 267 -1.63 -11.19 -11.92
N LEU A 268 -0.86 -11.86 -12.78
CA LEU A 268 0.58 -11.99 -12.57
C LEU A 268 1.23 -10.61 -12.78
N LEU A 269 2.05 -10.22 -11.82
CA LEU A 269 2.85 -9.01 -11.92
C LEU A 269 4.08 -9.26 -12.78
N ASP A 270 4.67 -8.19 -13.27
CA ASP A 270 5.92 -8.24 -14.03
C ASP A 270 7.00 -9.04 -13.26
N PRO A 271 7.60 -10.08 -13.87
CA PRO A 271 8.65 -10.88 -13.22
C PRO A 271 9.90 -10.05 -12.84
N GLU A 272 10.11 -8.88 -13.47
CA GLU A 272 11.20 -7.97 -13.11
C GLU A 272 10.97 -7.24 -11.77
N MET A 273 9.78 -7.29 -11.18
CA MET A 273 9.55 -6.79 -9.82
C MET A 273 10.39 -7.60 -8.83
N PRO A 274 11.37 -7.03 -8.11
CA PRO A 274 12.26 -7.79 -7.22
C PRO A 274 11.55 -8.20 -5.93
N ALA A 275 10.70 -7.32 -5.42
CA ALA A 275 9.92 -7.50 -4.21
C ALA A 275 8.55 -6.84 -4.38
N LEU A 276 7.66 -7.12 -3.43
CA LEU A 276 6.38 -6.43 -3.28
C LEU A 276 6.43 -5.74 -1.93
N ASN A 277 6.19 -4.43 -1.91
CA ASN A 277 6.18 -3.66 -0.67
C ASN A 277 4.78 -3.11 -0.39
N ASP A 278 4.11 -2.54 -1.40
CA ASP A 278 2.82 -1.90 -1.20
C ASP A 278 1.96 -1.81 -2.47
N VAL A 279 0.64 -1.63 -2.32
CA VAL A 279 -0.34 -1.44 -3.38
C VAL A 279 -1.33 -0.35 -2.99
N ASN A 280 -1.71 0.52 -3.94
CA ASN A 280 -2.76 1.52 -3.69
C ASN A 280 -4.15 1.07 -4.16
N ALA A 281 -5.21 1.81 -3.85
CA ALA A 281 -6.59 1.49 -4.22
C ALA A 281 -6.83 1.46 -5.74
N LYS A 282 -5.91 2.02 -6.53
CA LYS A 282 -5.89 1.95 -8.01
C LYS A 282 -5.17 0.71 -8.54
N GLY A 283 -4.67 -0.15 -7.67
CA GLY A 283 -3.97 -1.40 -7.99
C GLY A 283 -2.56 -1.18 -8.55
N VAL A 284 -1.97 -0.01 -8.33
CA VAL A 284 -0.56 0.25 -8.66
C VAL A 284 0.28 -0.32 -7.53
N VAL A 285 1.31 -1.08 -7.89
CA VAL A 285 2.15 -1.84 -6.97
C VAL A 285 3.55 -1.25 -6.98
N VAL A 286 4.18 -1.14 -5.83
CA VAL A 286 5.59 -0.76 -5.70
C VAL A 286 6.39 -1.81 -4.97
N GLY A 287 7.67 -1.88 -5.30
CA GLY A 287 8.61 -2.77 -4.63
C GLY A 287 10.01 -2.56 -5.17
N ASP A 288 10.96 -2.46 -4.25
CA ASP A 288 12.35 -2.14 -4.55
C ASP A 288 12.47 -0.90 -5.46
N ASP A 289 13.21 -0.93 -6.55
CA ASP A 289 13.38 0.21 -7.45
C ASP A 289 12.26 0.35 -8.49
N ARG A 290 11.13 -0.37 -8.36
CA ARG A 290 10.11 -0.45 -9.42
C ARG A 290 8.70 -0.10 -8.98
N VAL A 291 7.92 0.31 -9.98
CA VAL A 291 6.46 0.49 -9.89
C VAL A 291 5.80 -0.23 -11.06
N ALA A 292 4.72 -0.96 -10.78
CA ALA A 292 4.01 -1.79 -11.74
C ALA A 292 2.51 -1.55 -11.75
N ARG A 293 1.91 -1.76 -12.92
CA ARG A 293 0.47 -1.93 -13.08
C ARG A 293 0.24 -3.10 -14.02
N GLY A 294 -0.17 -4.25 -13.46
CA GLY A 294 -0.34 -5.48 -14.23
C GLY A 294 1.00 -6.10 -14.59
N THR A 295 1.14 -6.57 -15.83
CA THR A 295 2.28 -7.39 -16.31
C THR A 295 3.50 -6.58 -16.72
N THR A 296 3.48 -5.26 -16.55
CA THR A 296 4.60 -4.36 -16.90
C THR A 296 4.94 -3.46 -15.72
N SER A 297 6.23 -3.26 -15.52
CA SER A 297 6.82 -2.39 -14.52
C SER A 297 7.79 -1.39 -15.15
N ARG A 298 8.16 -0.37 -14.38
CA ARG A 298 9.21 0.58 -14.74
C ARG A 298 10.11 0.82 -13.54
N VAL A 299 11.38 1.09 -13.82
CA VAL A 299 12.35 1.53 -12.83
C VAL A 299 12.06 2.98 -12.43
N LEU A 300 12.15 3.26 -11.14
CA LEU A 300 12.01 4.59 -10.57
C LEU A 300 13.31 5.39 -10.80
N PRO A 301 13.22 6.67 -11.17
CA PRO A 301 14.39 7.49 -11.42
C PRO A 301 15.14 7.79 -10.11
N GLY A 302 16.45 8.04 -10.21
CA GLY A 302 17.30 8.43 -9.07
C GLY A 302 18.32 7.37 -8.63
N GLY A 303 18.22 6.16 -9.18
CA GLY A 303 19.25 5.12 -9.11
C GLY A 303 20.31 5.25 -10.20
N GLY A 304 21.39 4.47 -10.09
CA GLY A 304 22.51 4.42 -11.03
C GLY A 304 23.73 3.71 -10.44
N GLU A 305 24.88 3.81 -11.08
CA GLU A 305 26.13 3.25 -10.56
C GLU A 305 26.45 3.84 -9.17
N GLY A 306 26.61 2.96 -8.18
CA GLY A 306 26.86 3.37 -6.79
C GLY A 306 25.69 4.08 -6.10
N VAL A 307 24.49 4.10 -6.71
CA VAL A 307 23.31 4.74 -6.14
C VAL A 307 22.09 3.82 -6.24
N GLY A 308 21.64 3.31 -5.09
CA GLY A 308 20.41 2.53 -4.98
C GLY A 308 19.21 3.41 -4.68
N VAL A 309 18.03 3.01 -5.14
CA VAL A 309 16.75 3.54 -4.69
C VAL A 309 15.82 2.39 -4.31
N GLY A 310 14.93 2.63 -3.36
CA GLY A 310 13.92 1.64 -2.99
C GLY A 310 12.63 2.32 -2.57
N ALA A 311 11.53 1.94 -3.20
CA ALA A 311 10.17 2.34 -2.85
C ALA A 311 9.64 1.48 -1.70
N ARG A 312 9.03 2.11 -0.71
CA ARG A 312 8.47 1.47 0.48
C ARG A 312 6.95 1.44 0.46
N SER A 313 6.31 2.55 0.09
CA SER A 313 4.86 2.71 0.14
C SER A 313 4.34 3.63 -0.96
N ILE A 314 3.07 3.47 -1.35
CA ILE A 314 2.39 4.22 -2.41
C ILE A 314 0.99 4.69 -2.01
N SER A 315 0.76 6.00 -2.10
CA SER A 315 -0.55 6.62 -1.92
C SER A 315 -1.51 6.41 -3.08
N ASP A 316 -2.80 6.66 -2.87
CA ASP A 316 -3.83 6.65 -3.93
C ASP A 316 -3.65 7.79 -4.92
N THR A 317 -2.99 8.88 -4.53
CA THR A 317 -2.63 9.97 -5.45
C THR A 317 -1.48 9.61 -6.39
N GLY A 318 -0.81 8.47 -6.16
CA GLY A 318 0.35 8.01 -6.93
C GLY A 318 1.67 8.59 -6.43
N THR A 319 1.67 9.25 -5.27
CA THR A 319 2.89 9.59 -4.54
C THR A 319 3.51 8.31 -3.97
N ILE A 320 4.77 8.05 -4.30
CA ILE A 320 5.56 6.93 -3.79
C ILE A 320 6.61 7.48 -2.83
N VAL A 321 6.85 6.83 -1.70
CA VAL A 321 7.92 7.19 -0.76
C VAL A 321 8.92 6.06 -0.58
N GLY A 322 10.13 6.41 -0.15
CA GLY A 322 11.18 5.44 0.11
C GLY A 322 12.51 6.11 0.35
N PHE A 323 13.58 5.48 -0.13
CA PHE A 323 14.94 5.96 0.08
C PHE A 323 15.76 6.05 -1.21
N ARG A 324 16.80 6.88 -1.14
CA ARG A 324 17.96 6.88 -2.04
C ARG A 324 19.22 6.66 -1.22
N ASN A 325 20.03 5.68 -1.60
CA ASN A 325 21.26 5.28 -0.93
C ASN A 325 22.48 5.52 -1.84
N VAL A 326 23.39 6.40 -1.44
CA VAL A 326 24.61 6.74 -2.20
C VAL A 326 25.82 6.03 -1.59
N LEU A 327 26.52 5.22 -2.39
CA LEU A 327 27.73 4.46 -2.06
C LEU A 327 27.59 3.58 -0.80
N ALA A 328 26.37 3.15 -0.48
CA ALA A 328 26.01 2.42 0.75
C ALA A 328 26.26 3.19 2.08
N ASP A 329 26.70 4.44 2.02
CA ASP A 329 27.11 5.22 3.20
C ASP A 329 26.08 6.27 3.62
N ARG A 330 25.18 6.69 2.71
CA ARG A 330 24.21 7.74 2.98
C ARG A 330 22.84 7.42 2.41
N VAL A 331 21.89 7.19 3.31
CA VAL A 331 20.48 6.95 2.98
C VAL A 331 19.70 8.24 3.20
N THR A 332 18.93 8.66 2.20
CA THR A 332 18.12 9.88 2.21
C THR A 332 16.66 9.55 1.90
N PRO A 333 15.69 10.17 2.60
CA PRO A 333 14.28 9.91 2.37
C PRO A 333 13.84 10.66 1.12
N VAL A 334 13.14 9.96 0.23
CA VAL A 334 12.74 10.52 -1.06
C VAL A 334 11.27 10.24 -1.33
N ARG A 335 10.74 11.04 -2.25
CA ARG A 335 9.39 10.94 -2.77
C ARG A 335 9.44 10.98 -4.29
N TRP A 336 8.68 10.08 -4.93
CA TRP A 336 8.41 10.12 -6.36
C TRP A 336 6.99 10.58 -6.65
N THR A 337 6.83 11.40 -7.69
CA THR A 337 5.52 11.93 -8.15
C THR A 337 5.46 11.94 -9.67
N GLY A 338 4.25 11.90 -10.23
CA GLY A 338 4.07 11.85 -11.70
C GLY A 338 4.49 10.52 -12.30
N CYS A 339 4.55 9.49 -11.47
CA CYS A 339 4.69 8.11 -11.85
C CYS A 339 3.24 7.60 -12.04
#